data_AF-A0A848SPP7-F1
#
_entry.id   AF-A0A848SPP7-F1
#
_cell.length_a   1.000
_cell.length_b   1.000
_cell.length_c   1.000
_cell.angle_alpha   90.00
_cell.angle_beta   90.00
_cell.angle_gamma   90.00
#
_symmetry.space_group_name_H-M   'P 1'
#
loop_
_entity.id
_entity.type
_entity.pdbx_description
1 polymer ?
#
loop_
_entity_poly.entity_id
_entity_poly.type
_entity_poly.pdbx_seq_one_letter_code
_entity_poly.pdbx_strand_id
1 'polypeptide(L)'
;MKSGLSRLEAEVEKLRRSPTPTQSPTRPGQDSFNLGAPFMGIFSRTRDIIAANFNDMLDQADDPQKMIRMIILEMEETLVEVRASAARTIADQKEMHRHTVKLDKLQADWAEKAQLALSKDREDLARAALVEKKKASDMGDQLKQEIAVLDDALRAYEQDIQKLQGRLREARSRQTAIAARLESAENRVKLRSLMTNERVDDALTRFDQLERRVDYAEGRAEALQIADQSGTPSLADEIDALAGSDKVDEELEEMKRALGMDTSGSTSKKKD
;
A
#
# COMPACT_ATOMS: atom_id res chain seq x y z
N MET A 1 -25.22 65.06 -35.27
CA MET A 1 -25.18 63.91 -34.34
C MET A 1 -26.38 63.01 -34.60
N LYS A 2 -26.16 61.68 -34.48
CA LYS A 2 -27.11 60.55 -34.45
C LYS A 2 -27.62 59.99 -35.79
N SER A 3 -27.13 58.78 -36.13
CA SER A 3 -27.98 57.62 -36.47
C SER A 3 -27.17 56.32 -36.70
N GLY A 4 -26.27 55.96 -35.77
CA GLY A 4 -25.55 54.67 -35.80
C GLY A 4 -26.26 53.49 -35.11
N LEU A 5 -27.53 53.64 -34.70
CA LEU A 5 -28.22 52.71 -33.80
C LEU A 5 -29.14 51.67 -34.47
N SER A 6 -29.39 51.77 -35.79
CA SER A 6 -30.38 50.90 -36.45
C SER A 6 -29.95 49.44 -36.61
N ARG A 7 -28.65 49.13 -36.64
CA ARG A 7 -28.18 47.74 -36.83
C ARG A 7 -28.20 46.92 -35.55
N LEU A 8 -27.85 47.52 -34.42
CA LEU A 8 -27.87 46.84 -33.11
C LEU A 8 -29.29 46.58 -32.62
N GLU A 9 -30.22 47.51 -32.85
CA GLU A 9 -31.64 47.29 -32.53
C GLU A 9 -32.26 46.17 -33.39
N ALA A 10 -31.86 46.06 -34.67
CA ALA A 10 -32.33 44.98 -35.54
C ALA A 10 -31.81 43.59 -35.11
N GLU A 11 -30.58 43.51 -34.59
CA GLU A 11 -29.98 42.25 -34.09
C GLU A 11 -30.65 41.80 -32.77
N VAL A 12 -30.95 42.76 -31.88
CA VAL A 12 -31.64 42.50 -30.59
C VAL A 12 -33.10 42.11 -30.79
N GLU A 13 -33.80 42.71 -31.75
CA GLU A 13 -35.17 42.34 -32.14
C GLU A 13 -35.23 40.92 -32.71
N LYS A 14 -34.16 40.48 -33.42
CA LYS A 14 -34.04 39.13 -33.97
C LYS A 14 -33.86 38.05 -32.88
N LEU A 15 -33.14 38.37 -31.82
CA LEU A 15 -32.97 37.49 -30.64
C LEU A 15 -34.23 37.42 -29.76
N ARG A 16 -35.15 38.39 -29.87
CA ARG A 16 -36.46 38.37 -29.17
C ARG A 16 -37.54 37.56 -29.90
N ARG A 17 -37.37 37.29 -31.20
CA ARG A 17 -38.37 36.60 -32.03
C ARG A 17 -38.07 35.12 -32.28
N SER A 18 -36.98 34.57 -31.72
CA SER A 18 -36.76 33.13 -31.72
C SER A 18 -37.68 32.47 -30.67
N PRO A 19 -38.49 31.46 -31.03
CA PRO A 19 -39.33 30.78 -30.07
C PRO A 19 -38.44 30.00 -29.08
N THR A 20 -38.44 30.44 -27.82
CA THR A 20 -37.97 29.63 -26.69
C THR A 20 -38.73 28.29 -26.71
N PRO A 21 -38.07 27.14 -26.55
CA PRO A 21 -38.78 25.89 -26.34
C PRO A 21 -39.37 25.92 -24.93
N THR A 22 -40.59 26.47 -24.81
CA THR A 22 -41.44 26.28 -23.64
C THR A 22 -41.85 24.81 -23.62
N GLN A 23 -41.54 24.13 -22.51
CA GLN A 23 -41.95 22.76 -22.24
C GLN A 23 -43.48 22.62 -22.39
N SER A 24 -43.91 21.69 -23.23
CA SER A 24 -45.30 21.27 -23.36
C SER A 24 -45.76 20.57 -22.07
N PRO A 25 -47.03 20.69 -21.64
CA PRO A 25 -47.57 19.91 -20.53
C PRO A 25 -47.79 18.46 -21.00
N THR A 26 -47.06 17.53 -20.40
CA THR A 26 -47.18 16.09 -20.67
C THR A 26 -48.56 15.59 -20.23
N ARG A 27 -49.29 14.95 -21.15
CA ARG A 27 -50.48 14.13 -20.90
C ARG A 27 -50.14 12.97 -19.94
N PRO A 28 -51.06 12.53 -19.07
CA PRO A 28 -50.81 11.39 -18.20
C PRO A 28 -50.98 10.08 -18.99
N GLY A 29 -50.03 9.16 -18.84
CA GLY A 29 -50.14 7.80 -19.34
C GLY A 29 -49.16 7.45 -20.44
N GLN A 30 -47.90 7.22 -20.06
CA GLN A 30 -47.01 6.17 -20.57
C GLN A 30 -45.66 6.31 -19.87
N ASP A 31 -45.54 5.73 -18.68
CA ASP A 31 -44.27 5.53 -17.98
C ASP A 31 -43.47 4.45 -18.72
N SER A 32 -42.72 4.86 -19.73
CA SER A 32 -41.59 4.10 -20.25
C SER A 32 -40.34 4.60 -19.54
N PHE A 33 -39.88 3.82 -18.56
CA PHE A 33 -38.67 4.04 -17.78
C PHE A 33 -37.46 4.25 -18.69
N ASN A 34 -37.11 5.51 -18.90
CA ASN A 34 -35.89 5.91 -19.59
C ASN A 34 -34.71 5.81 -18.60
N LEU A 35 -34.24 4.58 -18.37
CA LEU A 35 -33.05 4.26 -17.57
C LEU A 35 -31.78 4.49 -18.43
N GLY A 36 -31.54 5.73 -18.83
CA GLY A 36 -30.60 6.06 -19.92
C GLY A 36 -29.70 7.27 -19.66
N ALA A 37 -29.02 7.31 -18.51
CA ALA A 37 -27.81 8.11 -18.24
C ALA A 37 -27.21 7.62 -16.90
N PRO A 38 -25.89 7.53 -16.63
CA PRO A 38 -24.66 7.75 -17.42
C PRO A 38 -23.69 6.54 -17.27
N PHE A 39 -24.03 5.35 -17.76
CA PHE A 39 -23.19 4.15 -17.60
C PHE A 39 -21.92 4.14 -18.49
N MET A 40 -21.78 5.05 -19.46
CA MET A 40 -20.62 5.10 -20.36
C MET A 40 -19.41 5.91 -19.83
N GLY A 41 -19.52 6.65 -18.71
CA GLY A 41 -18.47 7.58 -18.26
C GLY A 41 -17.44 7.00 -17.28
N ILE A 42 -17.86 6.04 -16.46
CA ILE A 42 -17.03 5.49 -15.36
C ILE A 42 -16.44 4.14 -15.77
N PHE A 43 -17.23 3.31 -16.47
CA PHE A 43 -16.81 1.98 -16.92
C PHE A 43 -15.79 2.00 -18.06
N SER A 44 -15.66 3.09 -18.83
CA SER A 44 -14.62 3.18 -19.87
C SER A 44 -13.25 3.48 -19.27
N ARG A 45 -13.13 4.44 -18.33
CA ARG A 45 -11.84 4.80 -17.72
C ARG A 45 -11.24 3.67 -16.90
N THR A 46 -12.01 3.05 -16.01
CA THR A 46 -11.51 1.92 -15.22
C THR A 46 -11.10 0.75 -16.11
N ARG A 47 -11.88 0.48 -17.16
CA ARG A 47 -11.58 -0.59 -18.12
C ARG A 47 -10.37 -0.26 -18.99
N ASP A 48 -10.23 0.97 -19.46
CA ASP A 48 -9.09 1.41 -20.27
C ASP A 48 -7.81 1.45 -19.42
N ILE A 49 -7.88 1.84 -18.14
CA ILE A 49 -6.74 1.78 -17.20
C ILE A 49 -6.35 0.33 -16.86
N ILE A 50 -7.34 -0.56 -16.67
CA ILE A 50 -7.10 -1.98 -16.34
C ILE A 50 -6.63 -2.78 -17.57
N ALA A 51 -7.13 -2.43 -18.76
CA ALA A 51 -6.84 -3.11 -20.03
C ALA A 51 -5.61 -2.53 -20.75
N ALA A 52 -5.26 -1.26 -20.53
CA ALA A 52 -4.01 -0.71 -21.03
C ALA A 52 -2.85 -1.46 -20.38
N ASN A 53 -1.95 -1.96 -21.22
CA ASN A 53 -0.67 -2.46 -20.77
C ASN A 53 0.15 -1.24 -20.32
N PHE A 54 -0.08 -0.79 -19.08
CA PHE A 54 0.58 0.38 -18.50
C PHE A 54 2.12 0.30 -18.58
N ASN A 55 2.66 -0.92 -18.73
CA ASN A 55 4.06 -1.15 -19.05
C ASN A 55 4.49 -0.42 -20.34
N ASP A 56 3.70 -0.54 -21.40
CA ASP A 56 4.02 0.02 -22.72
C ASP A 56 3.92 1.56 -22.71
N MET A 57 3.01 2.12 -21.91
CA MET A 57 2.91 3.57 -21.68
C MET A 57 4.12 4.12 -20.90
N LEU A 58 4.58 3.41 -19.87
CA LEU A 58 5.75 3.81 -19.09
C LEU A 58 7.04 3.79 -19.91
N ASP A 59 7.19 2.79 -20.76
CA ASP A 59 8.40 2.60 -21.57
C ASP A 59 8.53 3.68 -22.67
N GLN A 60 7.43 4.33 -23.04
CA GLN A 60 7.38 5.44 -24.01
C GLN A 60 7.30 6.83 -23.37
N ALA A 61 7.30 6.92 -22.04
CA ALA A 61 7.13 8.16 -21.32
C ALA A 61 8.42 8.98 -21.27
N ASP A 62 8.34 10.28 -21.59
CA ASP A 62 9.45 11.23 -21.38
C ASP A 62 9.81 11.39 -19.89
N ASP A 63 8.81 11.31 -19.00
CA ASP A 63 8.97 11.31 -17.54
C ASP A 63 8.16 10.16 -16.91
N PRO A 64 8.77 8.98 -16.73
CA PRO A 64 8.09 7.80 -16.19
C PRO A 64 7.72 7.97 -14.70
N GLN A 65 8.41 8.84 -13.94
CA GLN A 65 8.10 9.10 -12.53
C GLN A 65 6.82 9.92 -12.36
N LYS A 66 6.64 10.96 -13.17
CA LYS A 66 5.43 11.77 -13.14
C LYS A 66 4.23 10.99 -13.66
N MET A 67 4.41 10.24 -14.75
CA MET A 67 3.34 9.43 -15.35
C MET A 67 2.81 8.38 -14.38
N ILE A 68 3.68 7.62 -13.70
CA ILE A 68 3.23 6.60 -12.74
C ILE A 68 2.51 7.20 -11.54
N ARG A 69 2.93 8.40 -11.08
CA ARG A 69 2.25 9.10 -9.99
C ARG A 69 0.84 9.52 -10.38
N MET A 70 0.67 10.04 -11.60
CA MET A 70 -0.64 10.43 -12.14
C MET A 70 -1.59 9.24 -12.25
N ILE A 71 -1.08 8.09 -12.71
CA ILE A 71 -1.88 6.87 -12.86
C ILE A 71 -2.27 6.28 -11.51
N ILE A 72 -1.36 6.28 -10.52
CA ILE A 72 -1.72 5.89 -9.16
C ILE A 72 -2.85 6.78 -8.62
N LEU A 73 -2.78 8.10 -8.83
CA LEU A 73 -3.83 9.02 -8.37
C LEU A 73 -5.18 8.74 -9.05
N GLU A 74 -5.19 8.55 -10.37
CA GLU A 74 -6.41 8.26 -11.13
C GLU A 74 -7.04 6.91 -10.72
N MET A 75 -6.21 5.90 -10.45
CA MET A 75 -6.65 4.62 -9.92
C MET A 75 -7.20 4.72 -8.50
N GLU A 76 -6.61 5.58 -7.65
CA GLU A 76 -7.11 5.86 -6.30
C GLU A 76 -8.46 6.56 -6.32
N GLU A 77 -8.62 7.57 -7.18
CA GLU A 77 -9.88 8.28 -7.39
C GLU A 77 -10.97 7.31 -7.88
N THR A 78 -10.65 6.52 -8.91
CA THR A 78 -11.57 5.51 -9.45
C THR A 78 -11.95 4.47 -8.39
N LEU A 79 -11.02 4.07 -7.51
CA LEU A 79 -11.30 3.13 -6.42
C LEU A 79 -12.31 3.72 -5.43
N VAL A 80 -12.20 5.02 -5.12
CA VAL A 80 -13.15 5.72 -4.25
C VAL A 80 -14.52 5.80 -4.90
N GLU A 81 -14.60 6.12 -6.20
CA GLU A 81 -15.85 6.20 -6.95
C GLU A 81 -16.58 4.85 -7.02
N VAL A 82 -15.86 3.77 -7.34
CA VAL A 82 -16.43 2.41 -7.40
C VAL A 82 -16.95 1.99 -6.03
N ARG A 83 -16.21 2.29 -4.95
CA ARG A 83 -16.67 2.03 -3.57
C ARG A 83 -17.91 2.84 -3.20
N ALA A 84 -17.98 4.10 -3.58
CA ALA A 84 -19.14 4.94 -3.35
C ALA A 84 -20.38 4.41 -4.10
N SER A 85 -20.19 3.96 -5.34
CA SER A 85 -21.23 3.33 -6.15
C SER A 85 -21.73 2.04 -5.52
N ALA A 86 -20.83 1.16 -5.09
CA ALA A 86 -21.17 -0.07 -4.37
C ALA A 86 -21.93 0.23 -3.06
N ALA A 87 -21.49 1.24 -2.30
CA ALA A 87 -22.17 1.65 -1.07
C ALA A 87 -23.60 2.14 -1.32
N ARG A 88 -23.83 2.88 -2.41
CA ARG A 88 -25.16 3.31 -2.83
C ARG A 88 -26.04 2.10 -3.18
N THR A 89 -25.52 1.17 -3.98
CA THR A 89 -26.22 -0.07 -4.34
C THR A 89 -26.58 -0.90 -3.10
N ILE A 90 -25.71 -0.98 -2.09
CA ILE A 90 -26.03 -1.65 -0.81
C ILE A 90 -27.17 -0.93 -0.07
N ALA A 91 -27.20 0.40 -0.10
CA ALA A 91 -28.26 1.17 0.53
C ALA A 91 -29.61 0.91 -0.15
N ASP A 92 -29.65 0.97 -1.49
CA ASP A 92 -30.84 0.70 -2.30
C ASP A 92 -31.35 -0.73 -2.05
N GLN A 93 -30.45 -1.72 -2.07
CA GLN A 93 -30.78 -3.12 -1.77
C GLN A 93 -31.39 -3.28 -0.37
N LYS A 94 -30.84 -2.62 0.65
CA LYS A 94 -31.38 -2.65 2.02
C LYS A 94 -32.75 -2.01 2.11
N GLU A 95 -32.98 -0.92 1.39
CA GLU A 95 -34.30 -0.28 1.32
C GLU A 95 -35.32 -1.24 0.71
N MET A 96 -35.00 -1.86 -0.43
CA MET A 96 -35.86 -2.85 -1.09
C MET A 96 -36.15 -4.04 -0.19
N HIS A 97 -35.14 -4.54 0.54
CA HIS A 97 -35.34 -5.60 1.53
C HIS A 97 -36.26 -5.17 2.68
N ARG A 98 -36.25 -3.89 3.09
CA ARG A 98 -37.23 -3.41 4.07
C ARG A 98 -38.64 -3.39 3.49
N HIS A 99 -38.78 -3.08 2.20
CA HIS A 99 -40.06 -3.12 1.50
C HIS A 99 -40.60 -4.55 1.35
N THR A 100 -39.76 -5.54 1.01
CA THR A 100 -40.19 -6.94 0.96
C THR A 100 -40.71 -7.42 2.31
N VAL A 101 -40.02 -7.10 3.41
CA VAL A 101 -40.48 -7.45 4.77
C VAL A 101 -41.83 -6.82 5.11
N LYS A 102 -42.12 -5.59 4.64
CA LYS A 102 -43.43 -4.95 4.81
C LYS A 102 -44.51 -5.67 4.00
N LEU A 103 -44.19 -6.07 2.76
CA LEU A 103 -45.11 -6.81 1.89
C LEU A 103 -45.40 -8.21 2.43
N ASP A 104 -44.40 -8.91 2.98
CA ASP A 104 -44.57 -10.22 3.60
C ASP A 104 -45.54 -10.14 4.81
N LYS A 105 -45.41 -9.09 5.63
CA LYS A 105 -46.38 -8.82 6.71
C LYS A 105 -47.77 -8.54 6.18
N LEU A 106 -47.89 -7.69 5.16
CA LEU A 106 -49.17 -7.38 4.53
C LEU A 106 -49.83 -8.65 3.95
N GLN A 107 -49.03 -9.55 3.38
CA GLN A 107 -49.47 -10.84 2.87
C GLN A 107 -50.02 -11.74 3.99
N ALA A 108 -49.35 -11.77 5.14
CA ALA A 108 -49.82 -12.48 6.33
C ALA A 108 -51.14 -11.89 6.86
N ASP A 109 -51.23 -10.57 7.01
CA ASP A 109 -52.44 -9.87 7.46
C ASP A 109 -53.65 -10.17 6.55
N TRP A 110 -53.45 -10.16 5.23
CA TRP A 110 -54.52 -10.52 4.29
C TRP A 110 -54.88 -12.01 4.35
N ALA A 111 -53.92 -12.89 4.65
CA ALA A 111 -54.20 -14.30 4.87
C ALA A 111 -55.08 -14.51 6.12
N GLU A 112 -54.77 -13.84 7.22
CA GLU A 112 -55.59 -13.87 8.45
C GLU A 112 -57.00 -13.32 8.21
N LYS A 113 -57.11 -12.18 7.50
CA LYS A 113 -58.41 -11.60 7.13
C LYS A 113 -59.23 -12.55 6.25
N ALA A 114 -58.60 -13.25 5.31
CA ALA A 114 -59.27 -14.24 4.47
C ALA A 114 -59.78 -15.42 5.30
N GLN A 115 -58.99 -15.93 6.25
CA GLN A 115 -59.40 -17.00 7.17
C GLN A 115 -60.56 -16.56 8.07
N LEU A 116 -60.52 -15.34 8.61
CA LEU A 116 -61.60 -14.79 9.44
C LEU A 116 -62.89 -14.56 8.65
N ALA A 117 -62.81 -14.14 7.39
CA ALA A 117 -63.98 -14.01 6.53
C ALA A 117 -64.61 -15.38 6.24
N LEU A 118 -63.78 -16.40 5.99
CA LEU A 118 -64.23 -17.76 5.75
C LEU A 118 -64.88 -18.38 7.00
N SER A 119 -64.35 -18.13 8.20
CA SER A 119 -64.96 -18.62 9.45
C SER A 119 -66.30 -17.98 9.79
N LYS A 120 -66.67 -16.90 9.08
CA LYS A 120 -67.97 -16.22 9.16
C LYS A 120 -68.85 -16.49 7.92
N ASP A 121 -68.51 -17.50 7.13
CA ASP A 121 -69.21 -17.89 5.89
C ASP A 121 -69.32 -16.75 4.85
N ARG A 122 -68.40 -15.78 4.90
CA ARG A 122 -68.33 -14.65 3.95
C ARG A 122 -67.28 -14.92 2.87
N GLU A 123 -67.62 -15.84 1.96
CA GLU A 123 -66.73 -16.22 0.85
C GLU A 123 -66.39 -15.06 -0.09
N ASP A 124 -67.31 -14.11 -0.28
CA ASP A 124 -67.12 -12.89 -1.07
C ASP A 124 -65.92 -12.09 -0.56
N LEU A 125 -65.88 -11.85 0.77
CA LEU A 125 -64.79 -11.14 1.41
C LEU A 125 -63.49 -11.97 1.47
N ALA A 126 -63.60 -13.28 1.67
CA ALA A 126 -62.44 -14.16 1.66
C ALA A 126 -61.72 -14.13 0.30
N ARG A 127 -62.47 -14.19 -0.81
CA ARG A 127 -61.93 -14.08 -2.17
C ARG A 127 -61.30 -12.71 -2.41
N ALA A 128 -61.94 -11.63 -1.98
CA ALA A 128 -61.38 -10.28 -2.11
C ALA A 128 -60.05 -10.14 -1.34
N ALA A 129 -59.97 -10.65 -0.10
CA ALA A 129 -58.75 -10.64 0.70
C ALA A 129 -57.63 -11.46 0.05
N LEU A 130 -57.94 -12.60 -0.56
CA LEU A 130 -56.95 -13.41 -1.29
C LEU A 130 -56.42 -12.71 -2.55
N VAL A 131 -57.24 -11.90 -3.24
CA VAL A 131 -56.79 -11.08 -4.37
C VAL A 131 -55.77 -10.04 -3.90
N GLU A 132 -56.04 -9.34 -2.80
CA GLU A 132 -55.10 -8.37 -2.23
C GLU A 132 -53.82 -9.04 -1.71
N LYS A 133 -53.94 -10.22 -1.08
CA LYS A 133 -52.78 -11.06 -0.72
C LYS A 133 -51.91 -11.38 -1.94
N LYS A 134 -52.54 -11.76 -3.05
CA LYS A 134 -51.83 -12.10 -4.29
C LYS A 134 -51.09 -10.89 -4.85
N LYS A 135 -51.72 -9.72 -4.89
CA LYS A 135 -51.06 -8.47 -5.32
C LYS A 135 -49.83 -8.14 -4.47
N ALA A 136 -49.93 -8.25 -3.15
CA ALA A 136 -48.79 -8.03 -2.25
C ALA A 136 -47.66 -9.04 -2.49
N SER A 137 -48.01 -10.31 -2.75
CA SER A 137 -47.04 -11.36 -3.11
C SER A 137 -46.34 -11.04 -4.43
N ASP A 138 -47.09 -10.71 -5.47
CA ASP A 138 -46.55 -10.44 -6.81
C ASP A 138 -45.59 -9.23 -6.77
N MET A 139 -45.92 -8.17 -6.02
CA MET A 139 -45.00 -7.04 -5.78
C MET A 139 -43.76 -7.45 -4.99
N GLY A 140 -43.92 -8.31 -3.97
CA GLY A 140 -42.80 -8.81 -3.17
C GLY A 140 -41.83 -9.63 -4.00
N ASP A 141 -42.34 -10.44 -4.92
CA ASP A 141 -41.54 -11.27 -5.82
C ASP A 141 -40.80 -10.43 -6.87
N GLN A 142 -41.41 -9.35 -7.38
CA GLN A 142 -40.73 -8.37 -8.23
C GLN A 142 -39.54 -7.73 -7.51
N LEU A 143 -39.74 -7.22 -6.28
CA LEU A 143 -38.65 -6.65 -5.50
C LEU A 143 -37.54 -7.65 -5.19
N LYS A 144 -37.87 -8.92 -4.94
CA LYS A 144 -36.87 -9.99 -4.76
C LYS A 144 -36.04 -10.23 -6.01
N GLN A 145 -36.65 -10.18 -7.20
CA GLN A 145 -35.92 -10.28 -8.47
C GLN A 145 -34.97 -9.09 -8.66
N GLU A 146 -35.43 -7.87 -8.38
CA GLU A 146 -34.59 -6.68 -8.48
C GLU A 146 -33.42 -6.72 -7.47
N ILE A 147 -33.67 -7.18 -6.23
CA ILE A 147 -32.61 -7.42 -5.22
C ILE A 147 -31.55 -8.39 -5.75
N ALA A 148 -31.96 -9.46 -6.46
CA ALA A 148 -31.02 -10.42 -7.03
C ALA A 148 -30.14 -9.79 -8.13
N VAL A 149 -30.70 -8.89 -8.95
CA VAL A 149 -29.93 -8.12 -9.94
C VAL A 149 -28.90 -7.22 -9.24
N LEU A 150 -29.28 -6.57 -8.13
CA LEU A 150 -28.35 -5.75 -7.36
C LEU A 150 -27.24 -6.59 -6.70
N ASP A 151 -27.56 -7.81 -6.24
CA ASP A 151 -26.54 -8.75 -5.72
C ASP A 151 -25.48 -9.10 -6.77
N ASP A 152 -25.89 -9.38 -7.99
CA ASP A 152 -24.94 -9.66 -9.08
C ASP A 152 -24.09 -8.43 -9.44
N ALA A 153 -24.70 -7.23 -9.42
CA ALA A 153 -23.95 -5.98 -9.60
C ALA A 153 -22.93 -5.74 -8.47
N LEU A 154 -23.29 -6.04 -7.21
CA LEU A 154 -22.37 -5.94 -6.07
C LEU A 154 -21.20 -6.91 -6.17
N ARG A 155 -21.44 -8.14 -6.64
CA ARG A 155 -20.36 -9.11 -6.92
C ARG A 155 -19.42 -8.61 -8.00
N ALA A 156 -19.95 -7.97 -9.05
CA ALA A 156 -19.13 -7.36 -10.10
C ALA A 156 -18.27 -6.22 -9.52
N TYR A 157 -18.85 -5.32 -8.71
CA TYR A 157 -18.09 -4.27 -8.04
C TYR A 157 -16.99 -4.82 -7.13
N GLU A 158 -17.25 -5.90 -6.40
CA GLU A 158 -16.24 -6.54 -5.55
C GLU A 158 -15.05 -7.04 -6.37
N GLN A 159 -15.31 -7.71 -7.50
CA GLN A 159 -14.26 -8.17 -8.41
C GLN A 159 -13.45 -7.00 -8.98
N ASP A 160 -14.12 -5.92 -9.37
CA ASP A 160 -13.46 -4.75 -9.96
C ASP A 160 -12.62 -3.99 -8.91
N ILE A 161 -13.11 -3.87 -7.68
CA ILE A 161 -12.34 -3.33 -6.54
C ILE A 161 -11.08 -4.17 -6.32
N GLN A 162 -11.20 -5.50 -6.30
CA GLN A 162 -10.04 -6.39 -6.10
C GLN A 162 -9.00 -6.25 -7.22
N LYS A 163 -9.45 -6.20 -8.48
CA LYS A 163 -8.57 -5.98 -9.65
C LYS A 163 -7.86 -4.64 -9.54
N LEU A 164 -8.59 -3.57 -9.26
CA LEU A 164 -8.03 -2.22 -9.19
C LEU A 164 -7.02 -2.09 -8.05
N GLN A 165 -7.32 -2.66 -6.88
CA GLN A 165 -6.36 -2.75 -5.77
C GLN A 165 -5.10 -3.53 -6.14
N GLY A 166 -5.24 -4.66 -6.86
CA GLY A 166 -4.10 -5.44 -7.34
C GLY A 166 -3.20 -4.62 -8.26
N ARG A 167 -3.80 -3.95 -9.25
CA ARG A 167 -3.08 -3.06 -10.16
C ARG A 167 -2.41 -1.89 -9.43
N LEU A 168 -3.06 -1.33 -8.41
CA LEU A 168 -2.52 -0.21 -7.64
C LEU A 168 -1.29 -0.64 -6.83
N ARG A 169 -1.28 -1.86 -6.26
CA ARG A 169 -0.08 -2.43 -5.63
C ARG A 169 1.05 -2.61 -6.64
N GLU A 170 0.75 -3.11 -7.84
CA GLU A 170 1.71 -3.26 -8.93
C GLU A 170 2.31 -1.91 -9.34
N ALA A 171 1.46 -0.90 -9.56
CA ALA A 171 1.88 0.46 -9.91
C ALA A 171 2.76 1.09 -8.83
N ARG A 172 2.43 0.94 -7.54
CA ARG A 172 3.27 1.42 -6.43
C ARG A 172 4.62 0.71 -6.38
N SER A 173 4.66 -0.60 -6.57
CA SER A 173 5.92 -1.36 -6.64
C SER A 173 6.82 -0.87 -7.77
N ARG A 174 6.24 -0.64 -8.95
CA ARG A 174 6.96 -0.06 -10.10
C ARG A 174 7.42 1.36 -9.84
N GLN A 175 6.64 2.19 -9.17
CA GLN A 175 7.03 3.55 -8.80
C GLN A 175 8.30 3.53 -7.95
N THR A 176 8.36 2.67 -6.94
CA THR A 176 9.56 2.48 -6.11
C THR A 176 10.74 2.00 -6.95
N ALA A 177 10.54 1.06 -7.87
CA ALA A 177 11.61 0.57 -8.75
C ALA A 177 12.14 1.67 -9.69
N ILE A 178 11.27 2.48 -10.28
CA ILE A 178 11.65 3.63 -11.13
C ILE A 178 12.42 4.66 -10.29
N ALA A 179 11.94 4.99 -9.09
CA ALA A 179 12.61 5.92 -8.20
C ALA A 179 14.03 5.45 -7.82
N ALA A 180 14.19 4.19 -7.43
CA ALA A 180 15.50 3.62 -7.10
C ALA A 180 16.46 3.59 -8.30
N ARG A 181 15.94 3.29 -9.51
CA ARG A 181 16.74 3.34 -10.75
C ARG A 181 17.20 4.75 -11.08
N LEU A 182 16.31 5.74 -10.95
CA LEU A 182 16.66 7.14 -11.22
C LEU A 182 17.69 7.64 -10.21
N GLU A 183 17.50 7.38 -8.91
CA GLU A 183 18.47 7.72 -7.87
C GLU A 183 19.83 7.06 -8.12
N SER A 184 19.86 5.78 -8.51
CA SER A 184 21.10 5.08 -8.87
C SER A 184 21.79 5.72 -10.09
N ALA A 185 21.02 6.11 -11.11
CA ALA A 185 21.55 6.77 -12.29
C ALA A 185 22.10 8.16 -11.97
N GLU A 186 21.37 8.97 -11.19
CA GLU A 186 21.81 10.28 -10.70
C GLU A 186 23.09 10.17 -9.86
N ASN A 187 23.15 9.20 -8.95
CA ASN A 187 24.35 8.92 -8.16
C ASN A 187 25.55 8.54 -9.03
N ARG A 188 25.35 7.71 -10.06
CA ARG A 188 26.42 7.37 -11.03
C ARG A 188 26.90 8.58 -11.81
N VAL A 189 25.99 9.44 -12.27
CA VAL A 189 26.33 10.68 -12.98
C VAL A 189 27.09 11.63 -12.05
N LYS A 190 26.62 11.80 -10.81
CA LYS A 190 27.28 12.62 -9.79
C LYS A 190 28.68 12.11 -9.48
N LEU A 191 28.85 10.81 -9.21
CA LEU A 191 30.16 10.19 -8.99
C LEU A 191 31.09 10.39 -10.20
N ARG A 192 30.61 10.15 -11.41
CA ARG A 192 31.40 10.38 -12.63
C ARG A 192 31.80 11.85 -12.78
N SER A 193 30.89 12.79 -12.50
CA SER A 193 31.18 14.23 -12.55
C SER A 193 32.23 14.67 -11.53
N LEU A 194 32.21 14.08 -10.33
CA LEU A 194 33.20 14.33 -9.28
C LEU A 194 34.57 13.76 -9.68
N MET A 195 34.61 12.54 -10.23
CA MET A 195 35.83 11.89 -10.71
C MET A 195 36.45 12.61 -11.91
N THR A 196 35.64 13.21 -12.79
CA THR A 196 36.15 14.03 -13.92
C THR A 196 36.60 15.42 -13.52
N ASN A 197 36.46 15.81 -12.25
CA ASN A 197 36.88 17.11 -11.76
C ASN A 197 38.35 17.00 -11.31
N GLU A 198 39.27 17.69 -12.00
CA GLU A 198 40.73 17.64 -11.85
C GLU A 198 41.22 17.90 -10.40
N ARG A 199 40.37 18.51 -9.56
CA ARG A 199 40.60 18.69 -8.11
C ARG A 199 40.48 17.41 -7.28
N VAL A 200 39.74 16.40 -7.74
CA VAL A 200 39.57 15.13 -7.03
C VAL A 200 40.80 14.24 -7.23
N ASP A 201 41.44 14.27 -8.40
CA ASP A 201 42.72 13.59 -8.61
C ASP A 201 43.83 14.16 -7.71
N ASP A 202 43.91 15.49 -7.57
CA ASP A 202 44.87 16.15 -6.66
C ASP A 202 44.54 15.88 -5.17
N ALA A 203 43.25 15.76 -4.82
CA ALA A 203 42.81 15.39 -3.47
C ALA A 203 43.03 13.90 -3.14
N LEU A 204 42.79 12.99 -4.08
CA LEU A 204 43.07 11.56 -3.94
C LEU A 204 44.58 11.30 -3.85
N THR A 205 45.39 11.99 -4.65
CA THR A 205 46.86 11.90 -4.56
C THR A 205 47.36 12.38 -3.19
N ARG A 206 46.75 13.43 -2.63
CA ARG A 206 47.06 13.92 -1.27
C ARG A 206 46.56 12.98 -0.17
N PHE A 207 45.44 12.28 -0.40
CA PHE A 207 44.90 11.29 0.52
C PHE A 207 45.81 10.05 0.59
N ASP A 208 46.24 9.52 -0.56
CA ASP A 208 47.22 8.42 -0.63
C ASP A 208 48.55 8.79 0.06
N GLN A 209 49.00 10.05 -0.06
CA GLN A 209 50.19 10.54 0.65
C GLN A 209 49.99 10.64 2.16
N LEU A 210 48.76 10.92 2.62
CA LEU A 210 48.41 10.95 4.03
C LEU A 210 48.28 9.55 4.61
N GLU A 211 47.64 8.62 3.89
CA GLU A 211 47.54 7.20 4.27
C GLU A 211 48.93 6.58 4.41
N ARG A 212 49.83 6.77 3.43
CA ARG A 212 51.23 6.31 3.54
C ARG A 212 51.98 6.92 4.73
N ARG A 213 51.65 8.15 5.14
CA ARG A 213 52.26 8.79 6.32
C ARG A 213 51.70 8.24 7.62
N VAL A 214 50.42 7.91 7.66
CA VAL A 214 49.77 7.25 8.79
C VAL A 214 50.31 5.83 8.93
N ASP A 215 50.35 5.05 7.85
CA ASP A 215 50.94 3.69 7.84
C ASP A 215 52.40 3.71 8.29
N TYR A 216 53.19 4.70 7.87
CA TYR A 216 54.57 4.84 8.31
C TYR A 216 54.66 5.23 9.80
N ALA A 217 53.75 6.07 10.29
CA ALA A 217 53.69 6.46 11.69
C ALA A 217 53.21 5.31 12.58
N GLU A 218 52.21 4.54 12.13
CA GLU A 218 51.71 3.32 12.77
C GLU A 218 52.78 2.24 12.77
N GLY A 219 53.43 1.96 11.64
CA GLY A 219 54.55 1.03 11.57
C GLY A 219 55.74 1.45 12.44
N ARG A 220 55.97 2.76 12.61
CA ARG A 220 56.98 3.27 13.56
C ARG A 220 56.54 3.12 15.01
N ALA A 221 55.26 3.31 15.31
CA ALA A 221 54.69 3.09 16.65
C ALA A 221 54.73 1.59 17.00
N GLU A 222 54.41 0.72 16.06
CA GLU A 222 54.45 -0.74 16.19
C GLU A 222 55.90 -1.23 16.34
N ALA A 223 56.85 -0.67 15.59
CA ALA A 223 58.27 -0.94 15.77
C ALA A 223 58.81 -0.48 17.14
N LEU A 224 58.33 0.66 17.66
CA LEU A 224 58.64 1.12 19.01
C LEU A 224 58.02 0.22 20.08
N GLN A 225 56.81 -0.27 19.85
CA GLN A 225 56.13 -1.21 20.75
C GLN A 225 56.79 -2.59 20.75
N ILE A 226 57.27 -3.07 19.60
CA ILE A 226 58.10 -4.28 19.50
C ILE A 226 59.45 -4.06 20.20
N ALA A 227 60.07 -2.88 20.04
CA ALA A 227 61.29 -2.54 20.77
C ALA A 227 61.08 -2.55 22.29
N ASP A 228 59.95 -2.01 22.77
CA ASP A 228 59.56 -2.00 24.20
C ASP A 228 59.24 -3.41 24.74
N GLN A 229 58.68 -4.30 23.90
CA GLN A 229 58.47 -5.71 24.25
C GLN A 229 59.73 -6.58 24.15
N SER A 230 60.79 -6.08 23.50
CA SER A 230 62.07 -6.79 23.33
C SER A 230 63.15 -6.37 24.33
N GLY A 231 62.86 -5.44 25.24
CA GLY A 231 63.79 -4.93 26.24
C GLY A 231 63.28 -5.11 27.66
N THR A 232 63.78 -6.15 28.35
CA THR A 232 63.69 -6.42 29.80
C THR A 232 62.28 -6.68 30.39
N PRO A 233 62.02 -7.86 31.00
CA PRO A 233 60.80 -8.13 31.78
C PRO A 233 60.60 -7.08 32.87
N SER A 234 59.36 -6.72 33.17
CA SER A 234 59.08 -5.81 34.28
C SER A 234 59.26 -6.53 35.62
N LEU A 235 59.60 -5.78 36.69
CA LEU A 235 59.72 -6.31 38.05
C LEU A 235 58.44 -7.05 38.51
N ALA A 236 57.27 -6.67 37.98
CA ALA A 236 56.01 -7.35 38.27
C ALA A 236 55.96 -8.76 37.63
N ASP A 237 56.46 -8.91 36.41
CA ASP A 237 56.54 -10.21 35.72
C ASP A 237 57.55 -11.15 36.41
N GLU A 238 58.64 -10.61 36.96
CA GLU A 238 59.61 -11.36 37.76
C GLU A 238 59.02 -11.82 39.11
N ILE A 239 58.16 -11.01 39.74
CA ILE A 239 57.49 -11.34 41.01
C ILE A 239 56.40 -12.41 40.82
N ASP A 240 55.62 -12.34 39.74
CA ASP A 240 54.60 -13.35 39.45
C ASP A 240 55.22 -14.71 39.11
N ALA A 241 56.40 -14.72 38.46
CA ALA A 241 57.16 -15.94 38.21
C ALA A 241 57.69 -16.59 39.51
N LEU A 242 58.07 -15.80 40.52
CA LEU A 242 58.46 -16.28 41.86
C LEU A 242 57.27 -16.88 42.63
N ALA A 243 56.08 -16.29 42.52
CA ALA A 243 54.88 -16.81 43.18
C ALA A 243 54.41 -18.16 42.57
N GLY A 244 54.74 -18.42 41.31
CA GLY A 244 54.49 -19.69 40.63
C GLY A 244 55.44 -20.81 41.05
N SER A 245 56.71 -20.50 41.37
CA SER A 245 57.69 -21.52 41.78
C SER A 245 57.45 -22.04 43.20
N ASP A 246 57.04 -21.17 44.13
CA ASP A 246 56.87 -21.55 45.55
C ASP A 246 55.78 -22.62 45.76
N LYS A 247 54.70 -22.58 44.96
CA LYS A 247 53.63 -23.59 45.02
C LYS A 247 54.02 -24.94 44.43
N VAL A 248 54.88 -24.94 43.41
CA VAL A 248 55.34 -26.17 42.75
C VAL A 248 56.37 -26.89 43.62
N ASP A 249 57.22 -26.15 44.33
CA ASP A 249 58.20 -26.71 45.27
C ASP A 249 57.52 -27.26 46.54
N GLU A 250 56.44 -26.64 47.04
CA GLU A 250 55.62 -27.21 48.13
C GLU A 250 54.99 -28.56 47.75
N GLU A 251 54.38 -28.67 46.56
CA GLU A 251 53.81 -29.94 46.07
C GLU A 251 54.90 -31.01 45.83
N LEU A 252 56.10 -30.61 45.41
CA LEU A 252 57.23 -31.52 45.20
C LEU A 252 57.80 -32.05 46.52
N GLU A 253 57.89 -31.21 47.56
CA GLU A 253 58.35 -31.61 48.90
C GLU A 253 57.35 -32.50 49.64
N GLU A 254 56.04 -32.29 49.45
CA GLU A 254 55.02 -33.25 49.91
C GLU A 254 55.16 -34.60 49.21
N MET A 255 55.43 -34.62 47.90
CA MET A 255 55.68 -35.86 47.16
C MET A 255 56.97 -36.58 47.61
N LYS A 256 58.06 -35.85 47.89
CA LYS A 256 59.30 -36.46 48.41
C LYS A 256 59.13 -37.02 49.82
N ARG A 257 58.37 -36.36 50.71
CA ARG A 257 58.03 -36.91 52.03
C ARG A 257 57.18 -38.17 51.93
N ALA A 258 56.26 -38.25 50.95
CA ALA A 258 55.48 -39.46 50.70
C ALA A 258 56.32 -40.62 50.14
N LEU A 259 57.48 -40.34 49.53
CA LEU A 259 58.37 -41.33 48.89
C LEU A 259 59.63 -41.69 49.72
N GLY A 260 59.84 -41.09 50.89
CA GLY A 260 60.82 -41.53 51.88
C GLY A 260 62.30 -41.46 51.47
N MET A 261 62.69 -40.46 50.67
CA MET A 261 64.08 -40.26 50.23
C MET A 261 64.72 -39.06 50.95
N ASP A 262 65.58 -39.33 51.93
CA ASP A 262 66.45 -38.34 52.58
C ASP A 262 67.90 -38.85 52.60
N THR A 263 68.78 -38.26 51.80
CA THR A 263 70.23 -38.58 51.74
C THR A 263 71.00 -37.32 51.35
N SER A 264 71.65 -36.60 52.25
CA SER A 264 72.98 -36.84 52.84
C SER A 264 74.12 -37.00 51.81
N GLY A 265 75.14 -36.15 51.92
CA GLY A 265 76.53 -36.59 51.72
C GLY A 265 77.41 -35.88 50.67
N SER A 266 78.18 -34.91 51.15
CA SER A 266 79.67 -34.91 51.09
C SER A 266 80.34 -33.82 50.24
N THR A 267 80.87 -32.76 50.86
CA THR A 267 82.26 -32.56 51.37
C THR A 267 83.39 -32.43 50.34
N SER A 268 84.18 -31.38 50.56
CA SER A 268 85.65 -31.25 50.44
C SER A 268 86.21 -30.53 49.18
N LYS A 269 87.28 -29.71 49.20
CA LYS A 269 88.13 -29.05 50.24
C LYS A 269 89.31 -28.35 49.52
N LYS A 270 89.72 -27.15 49.99
CA LYS A 270 91.07 -26.50 49.89
C LYS A 270 91.58 -26.13 48.48
N LYS A 271 92.41 -25.11 48.25
CA LYS A 271 93.51 -24.39 48.97
C LYS A 271 93.78 -23.12 48.11
N ASP A 272 94.38 -22.00 48.52
CA ASP A 272 95.36 -21.64 49.56
C ASP A 272 95.02 -20.25 50.14
#